data_AF-A0AAU2YP12-F1
#
_entry.id   AF-A0AAU2YP12-F1
#
_cell.length_a   1.000
_cell.length_b   1.000
_cell.length_c   1.000
_cell.angle_alpha   90.00
_cell.angle_beta   90.00
_cell.angle_gamma   90.00
#
_symmetry.space_group_name_H-M   'P 1'
#
loop_
_entity.id
_entity.type
_entity.pdbx_description
1 polymer ?
#
loop_
_entity_poly.entity_id
_entity_poly.type
_entity_poly.pdbx_seq_one_letter_code
_entity_poly.pdbx_strand_id
1 'polypeptide(L)'
;MPIGGPYADALKAVEAAYGPATDFGCIHCTNNASRWVVDNSRPATLDPRMRRFSARHTDYWPFCTRCAHEYEDSASGFPPVAFRRVNVFAERHWFTACFQVDASRSVLLSDAYATYLDFSREEQAPAQAVMTRLAFKKALLRHGATAKRTNRGVAFVGVQLRTN
;
A
#
# COMPACT_ATOMS: atom_id res chain seq x y z
N MET A 1 -12.93 19.23 12.93
CA MET A 1 -12.31 19.37 11.60
C MET A 1 -11.12 18.41 11.55
N PRO A 2 -10.95 17.59 10.50
CA PRO A 2 -9.80 16.69 10.45
C PRO A 2 -8.53 17.53 10.32
N ILE A 3 -7.50 17.18 11.09
CA ILE A 3 -6.21 17.89 11.21
C ILE A 3 -5.28 17.57 10.00
N GLY A 4 -5.86 17.18 8.87
CA GLY A 4 -5.13 16.83 7.64
C GLY A 4 -5.39 17.86 6.56
N GLY A 5 -4.34 18.48 6.03
CA GLY A 5 -4.47 19.26 4.80
C GLY A 5 -4.69 18.36 3.57
N PRO A 6 -5.03 18.92 2.40
CA PRO A 6 -5.34 18.15 1.18
C PRO A 6 -4.29 17.10 0.80
N TYR A 7 -3.01 17.42 1.03
CA TYR A 7 -1.90 16.49 0.85
C TYR A 7 -2.01 15.24 1.74
N ALA A 8 -2.33 15.41 3.02
CA ALA A 8 -2.44 14.30 3.97
C ALA A 8 -3.66 13.42 3.67
N ASP A 9 -4.76 14.02 3.23
CA ASP A 9 -5.96 13.29 2.84
C ASP A 9 -5.73 12.49 1.54
N ALA A 10 -4.98 13.04 0.58
CA ALA A 10 -4.57 12.31 -0.61
C ALA A 10 -3.70 11.09 -0.26
N LEU A 11 -2.70 11.25 0.63
CA LEU A 11 -1.88 10.12 1.08
C LEU A 11 -2.71 9.06 1.82
N LYS A 12 -3.66 9.46 2.67
CA LYS A 12 -4.59 8.52 3.32
C LYS A 12 -5.43 7.76 2.30
N ALA A 13 -5.86 8.41 1.22
CA ALA A 13 -6.62 7.74 0.16
C ALA A 13 -5.77 6.69 -0.57
N VAL A 14 -4.48 6.99 -0.82
CA VAL A 14 -3.53 6.02 -1.40
C VAL A 14 -3.31 4.84 -0.44
N GLU A 15 -3.09 5.12 0.85
CA GLU A 15 -2.91 4.08 1.87
C GLU A 15 -4.17 3.24 2.08
N ALA A 16 -5.35 3.82 1.95
CA ALA A 16 -6.60 3.06 1.99
C ALA A 16 -6.76 2.15 0.76
N ALA A 17 -6.29 2.59 -0.41
CA ALA A 17 -6.41 1.85 -1.67
C ALA A 17 -5.35 0.76 -1.84
N TYR A 18 -4.13 0.97 -1.34
CA TYR A 18 -3.01 0.06 -1.59
C TYR A 18 -2.33 -0.42 -0.30
N GLY A 19 -2.57 0.22 0.84
CA GLY A 19 -1.79 0.00 2.06
C GLY A 19 -0.60 0.92 2.20
N PRO A 20 0.19 0.74 3.27
CA PRO A 20 1.37 1.56 3.51
C PRO A 20 2.44 1.29 2.45
N ALA A 21 3.18 2.32 2.05
CA ALA A 21 4.25 2.18 1.06
C ALA A 21 5.30 1.11 1.45
N THR A 22 5.48 0.84 2.75
CA THR A 22 6.39 -0.20 3.28
C THR A 22 6.01 -1.63 2.95
N ASP A 23 4.84 -1.85 2.36
CA ASP A 23 4.41 -3.16 1.85
C ASP A 23 4.99 -3.43 0.45
N PHE A 24 5.58 -2.41 -0.18
CA PHE A 24 6.05 -2.44 -1.55
C PHE A 24 7.56 -2.30 -1.66
N GLY A 25 8.10 -2.83 -2.75
CA GLY A 25 9.43 -2.47 -3.24
C GLY A 25 9.39 -1.09 -3.90
N CYS A 26 10.48 -0.34 -3.75
CA CYS A 26 10.72 0.90 -4.47
C CYS A 26 10.63 0.65 -5.96
N ILE A 27 9.81 1.43 -6.66
CA ILE A 27 9.59 1.28 -8.10
C ILE A 27 10.89 1.45 -8.92
N HIS A 28 11.89 2.13 -8.36
CA HIS A 28 13.17 2.33 -9.04
C HIS A 28 14.20 1.23 -8.76
N CYS A 29 14.42 0.90 -7.48
CA CYS A 29 15.58 0.12 -7.06
C CYS A 29 15.22 -1.14 -6.28
N THR A 30 13.93 -1.49 -6.17
CA THR A 30 13.38 -2.66 -5.47
C THR A 30 13.65 -2.74 -3.96
N ASN A 31 14.48 -1.87 -3.38
CA ASN A 31 14.60 -1.70 -1.92
C ASN A 31 13.25 -1.38 -1.30
N ASN A 32 13.04 -1.71 -0.02
CA ASN A 32 11.79 -1.38 0.68
C ASN A 32 11.40 0.09 0.49
N ALA A 33 10.19 0.32 -0.01
CA ALA A 33 9.65 1.66 -0.10
C ALA A 33 9.31 2.21 1.29
N SER A 34 9.33 3.52 1.42
CA SER A 34 9.07 4.23 2.67
C SER A 34 7.98 5.29 2.52
N ARG A 35 7.67 5.73 1.30
CA ARG A 35 6.65 6.75 1.04
C ARG A 35 6.01 6.59 -0.34
N TRP A 36 4.81 7.15 -0.44
CA TRP A 36 4.08 7.36 -1.69
C TRP A 36 4.50 8.70 -2.31
N VAL A 37 4.83 8.71 -3.59
CA VAL A 37 5.20 9.92 -4.35
C VAL A 37 4.29 10.02 -5.57
N VAL A 38 3.77 11.22 -5.85
CA VAL A 38 3.00 11.47 -7.08
C VAL A 38 3.91 11.36 -8.28
N ASP A 39 3.47 10.62 -9.29
CA ASP A 39 4.11 10.54 -10.58
C ASP A 39 4.24 11.94 -11.21
N ASN A 40 5.47 12.38 -11.48
CA ASN A 40 5.79 13.66 -12.09
C ASN A 40 5.19 13.80 -13.50
N SER A 41 4.87 12.70 -14.19
CA SER A 41 4.17 12.71 -15.48
C SER A 41 2.65 12.96 -15.36
N ARG A 42 2.10 12.94 -14.14
CA ARG A 42 0.68 13.17 -13.88
C ARG A 42 0.43 14.61 -13.43
N PRO A 43 -0.75 15.17 -13.71
CA PRO A 43 -1.19 16.44 -13.13
C PRO A 43 -1.17 16.34 -11.60
N ALA A 44 -0.54 17.32 -10.94
CA ALA A 44 -0.47 17.40 -9.48
C ALA A 44 -0.83 18.81 -9.01
N THR A 45 -1.50 18.89 -7.86
CA THR A 45 -1.73 20.14 -7.13
C THR A 45 -0.57 20.38 -6.17
N LEU A 46 -0.19 21.64 -5.96
CA LEU A 46 0.77 22.02 -4.94
C LEU A 46 0.04 22.48 -3.69
N ASP A 47 0.44 21.97 -2.53
CA ASP A 47 -0.02 22.51 -1.26
C ASP A 47 0.77 23.80 -0.89
N PRO A 48 0.37 24.53 0.17
CA PRO A 48 1.08 25.74 0.59
C PRO A 48 2.56 25.54 0.98
N ARG A 49 3.00 24.29 1.13
CA ARG A 49 4.40 23.90 1.39
C ARG A 49 5.11 23.41 0.13
N MET A 50 4.55 23.69 -1.05
CA MET A 50 5.07 23.27 -2.36
C MET A 50 5.15 21.75 -2.54
N ARG A 51 4.37 20.98 -1.79
CA ARG A 51 4.31 19.52 -1.93
C ARG A 51 3.29 19.15 -3.00
N ARG A 52 3.71 18.28 -3.93
CA ARG A 52 2.85 17.74 -5.00
C ARG A 52 1.92 16.67 -4.44
N PHE A 53 0.62 16.77 -4.74
CA PHE A 53 -0.37 15.73 -4.46
C PHE A 53 -1.38 15.59 -5.61
N SER A 54 -1.99 14.42 -5.75
CA SER A 54 -3.11 14.17 -6.67
C SER A 54 -4.30 13.66 -5.86
N ALA A 55 -5.52 14.02 -6.28
CA ALA A 55 -6.74 13.44 -5.71
C ALA A 55 -6.94 11.98 -6.14
N ARG A 56 -6.23 11.51 -7.18
CA ARG A 56 -6.33 10.14 -7.69
C ARG A 56 -5.22 9.29 -7.09
N HIS A 57 -5.61 8.27 -6.33
CA HIS A 57 -4.65 7.34 -5.73
C HIS A 57 -3.80 6.60 -6.78
N THR A 58 -4.31 6.42 -8.01
CA THR A 58 -3.61 5.78 -9.14
C THR A 58 -2.42 6.57 -9.67
N ASP A 59 -2.25 7.83 -9.27
CA ASP A 59 -1.14 8.68 -9.70
C ASP A 59 0.09 8.54 -8.80
N TYR A 60 0.06 7.65 -7.81
CA TYR A 60 1.12 7.49 -6.83
C TYR A 60 1.95 6.23 -7.05
N TRP A 61 3.24 6.34 -6.75
CA TRP A 61 4.18 5.22 -6.80
C TRP A 61 4.95 5.09 -5.48
N PRO A 62 5.33 3.86 -5.09
CA PRO A 62 6.08 3.61 -3.87
C PRO A 62 7.58 3.84 -4.13
N PHE A 63 8.19 4.73 -3.35
CA PHE A 63 9.62 5.02 -3.42
C PHE A 63 10.32 4.75 -2.08
N CYS A 64 11.58 4.33 -2.14
CA CYS A 64 12.46 4.44 -0.98
C CYS A 64 12.92 5.89 -0.81
N THR A 65 13.38 6.25 0.39
CA THR A 65 13.76 7.63 0.73
C THR A 65 14.77 8.25 -0.23
N ARG A 66 15.78 7.50 -0.68
CA ARG A 66 16.81 7.98 -1.61
C ARG A 66 16.21 8.33 -2.97
N CYS A 67 15.50 7.37 -3.57
CA CYS A 67 14.94 7.53 -4.91
C CYS A 67 13.77 8.54 -4.91
N ALA A 68 13.05 8.69 -3.79
CA ALA A 68 12.04 9.74 -3.65
C ALA A 68 12.67 11.14 -3.74
N HIS A 69 13.77 11.38 -3.03
CA HIS A 69 14.45 12.68 -3.04
C HIS A 69 14.92 13.03 -4.46
N GLU A 70 15.60 12.09 -5.13
CA GLU A 70 16.04 12.26 -6.52
C GLU A 70 14.86 12.51 -7.48
N TYR A 71 13.73 11.82 -7.26
CA TYR A 71 12.52 11.97 -8.06
C TYR A 71 11.85 13.33 -7.87
N GLU A 72 11.71 13.77 -6.61
CA GLU A 72 11.07 15.03 -6.24
C GLU A 72 11.92 16.23 -6.70
N ASP A 73 13.25 16.14 -6.58
CA ASP A 73 14.18 17.18 -7.02
C ASP A 73 14.25 17.30 -8.56
N SER A 74 14.10 16.20 -9.29
CA SER A 74 14.12 16.20 -10.76
C SER A 74 12.97 16.99 -11.40
N ALA A 75 11.97 17.41 -10.63
CA ALA A 75 10.89 18.28 -11.11
C ALA A 75 11.37 19.70 -11.50
N SER A 76 12.63 20.06 -11.23
CA SER A 76 13.20 21.39 -11.54
C SER A 76 13.74 21.58 -12.97
N GLY A 77 13.46 20.65 -13.90
CA GLY A 77 13.74 20.83 -15.33
C GLY A 77 14.76 19.84 -15.86
N PHE A 78 14.53 19.38 -17.09
CA PHE A 78 15.15 18.24 -17.79
C PHE A 78 14.50 16.89 -17.47
N PRO A 79 14.32 16.03 -18.50
CA PRO A 79 13.13 15.18 -18.65
C PRO A 79 12.92 14.27 -17.43
N PRO A 80 11.66 14.01 -17.02
CA PRO A 80 11.36 13.18 -15.87
C PRO A 80 12.15 11.89 -16.05
N VAL A 81 13.05 11.60 -15.10
CA VAL A 81 13.85 10.39 -15.14
C VAL A 81 12.87 9.25 -15.43
N ALA A 82 13.02 8.60 -16.58
CA ALA A 82 12.11 7.56 -16.99
C ALA A 82 12.40 6.36 -16.08
N PHE A 83 11.79 6.36 -14.90
CA PHE A 83 11.91 5.28 -13.95
C PHE A 83 11.29 4.04 -14.62
N ARG A 84 12.17 3.13 -15.04
CA ARG A 84 11.78 1.84 -15.61
C ARG A 84 10.86 1.19 -14.58
N ARG A 85 9.57 1.08 -14.93
CA ARG A 85 8.54 0.46 -14.12
C ARG A 85 8.92 -1.00 -13.94
N VAL A 86 9.72 -1.30 -12.92
CA VAL A 86 9.86 -2.67 -12.44
C VAL A 86 8.48 -2.99 -11.89
N ASN A 87 7.77 -3.88 -12.55
CA ASN A 87 6.36 -4.14 -12.32
C ASN A 87 6.16 -4.63 -10.86
N VAL A 88 5.75 -3.74 -9.95
CA VAL A 88 5.43 -4.11 -8.55
C VAL A 88 4.14 -3.46 -8.05
N PHE A 89 3.45 -2.71 -8.91
CA PHE A 89 2.10 -2.26 -8.62
C PHE A 89 1.14 -3.30 -9.18
N ALA A 90 0.65 -4.17 -8.31
CA ALA A 90 -0.39 -5.08 -8.72
C ALA A 90 -1.65 -4.25 -9.00
N GLU A 91 -2.20 -4.37 -10.21
CA GLU A 91 -3.50 -3.76 -10.58
C GLU A 91 -4.58 -4.16 -9.56
N ARG A 92 -4.42 -5.35 -8.96
CA ARG A 92 -5.15 -5.81 -7.77
C ARG A 92 -4.19 -5.98 -6.60
N HIS A 93 -4.38 -5.22 -5.51
CA HIS A 93 -3.64 -5.43 -4.27
C HIS A 93 -4.35 -6.46 -3.38
N TRP A 94 -3.61 -7.43 -2.83
CA TRP A 94 -4.16 -8.54 -2.04
C TRP A 94 -5.06 -8.05 -0.90
N PHE A 95 -4.69 -6.94 -0.23
CA PHE A 95 -5.48 -6.43 0.89
C PHE A 95 -6.85 -5.94 0.41
N THR A 96 -6.89 -5.08 -0.59
CA THR A 96 -8.15 -4.50 -1.07
C THR A 96 -8.97 -5.47 -1.91
N ALA A 97 -8.34 -6.47 -2.51
CA ALA A 97 -9.03 -7.52 -3.24
C ALA A 97 -9.75 -8.48 -2.28
N CYS A 98 -9.11 -8.85 -1.17
CA CYS A 98 -9.62 -9.90 -0.28
C CYS A 98 -10.23 -9.37 1.01
N PHE A 99 -9.91 -8.15 1.43
CA PHE A 99 -10.22 -7.61 2.75
C PHE A 99 -10.80 -6.19 2.67
N GLN A 100 -11.52 -5.82 3.73
CA GLN A 100 -11.95 -4.45 3.98
C GLN A 100 -11.86 -4.14 5.48
N VAL A 101 -11.64 -2.88 5.80
CA VAL A 101 -11.57 -2.39 7.17
C VAL A 101 -13.00 -2.29 7.73
N ASP A 102 -13.24 -2.96 8.86
CA ASP A 102 -14.51 -2.89 9.60
C ASP A 102 -14.24 -3.13 11.09
N ALA A 103 -14.37 -2.07 11.89
CA ALA A 103 -14.11 -2.06 13.32
C ALA A 103 -14.98 -3.06 14.11
N SER A 104 -16.15 -3.44 13.58
CA SER A 104 -17.11 -4.31 14.25
C SER A 104 -16.90 -5.80 13.96
N ARG A 105 -16.01 -6.13 13.02
CA ARG A 105 -15.83 -7.49 12.52
C ARG A 105 -14.43 -8.01 12.83
N SER A 106 -14.30 -9.33 12.73
CA SER A 106 -13.04 -10.01 12.89
C SER A 106 -12.92 -11.23 11.98
N VAL A 107 -11.70 -11.53 11.57
CA VAL A 107 -11.35 -12.73 10.80
C VAL A 107 -10.28 -13.54 11.53
N LEU A 108 -10.35 -14.87 11.48
CA LEU A 108 -9.29 -15.73 12.03
C LEU A 108 -8.04 -15.64 11.14
N LEU A 109 -6.85 -15.67 11.76
CA LEU A 109 -5.57 -15.66 11.04
C LEU A 109 -5.44 -16.84 10.08
N SER A 110 -6.01 -18.01 10.41
CA SER A 110 -6.04 -19.16 9.50
C SER A 110 -6.76 -18.82 8.20
N ASP A 111 -7.96 -18.26 8.33
CA ASP A 111 -8.88 -18.05 7.22
C ASP A 111 -8.39 -16.88 6.36
N ALA A 112 -7.96 -15.79 7.00
CA ALA A 112 -7.34 -14.67 6.33
C ALA A 112 -6.07 -15.09 5.56
N TYR A 113 -5.22 -15.92 6.15
CA TYR A 113 -4.02 -16.37 5.45
C TYR A 113 -4.34 -17.32 4.29
N ALA A 114 -5.35 -18.18 4.43
CA ALA A 114 -5.82 -19.03 3.34
C ALA A 114 -6.31 -18.19 2.15
N THR A 115 -7.16 -17.18 2.40
CA THR A 115 -7.65 -16.27 1.35
C THR A 115 -6.51 -15.52 0.65
N TYR A 116 -5.49 -15.08 1.40
CA TYR A 116 -4.30 -14.47 0.81
C TYR A 116 -3.51 -15.43 -0.11
N LEU A 117 -3.41 -16.70 0.28
CA LEU A 117 -2.75 -17.72 -0.54
C LEU A 117 -3.56 -18.02 -1.82
N ASP A 118 -4.88 -18.03 -1.73
CA ASP A 118 -5.76 -18.20 -2.89
C ASP A 118 -5.58 -17.04 -3.89
N PHE A 119 -5.60 -15.79 -3.40
CA PHE A 119 -5.29 -14.62 -4.20
C PHE A 119 -3.90 -14.70 -4.87
N SER A 120 -2.88 -15.09 -4.10
CA SER A 120 -1.52 -15.22 -4.62
C SER A 120 -1.42 -16.28 -5.73
N ARG A 121 -2.25 -17.33 -5.65
CA ARG A 121 -2.34 -18.37 -6.68
C ARG A 121 -3.05 -17.87 -7.93
N GLU A 122 -4.15 -17.13 -7.77
CA GLU A 122 -4.88 -16.50 -8.88
C GLU A 122 -3.99 -15.54 -9.66
N GLU A 123 -3.22 -14.70 -8.96
CA GLU A 123 -2.29 -13.74 -9.56
C GLU A 123 -0.97 -14.38 -10.02
N GLN A 124 -0.83 -15.70 -9.93
CA GLN A 124 0.39 -16.45 -10.29
C GLN A 124 1.66 -15.87 -9.66
N ALA A 125 1.56 -15.41 -8.41
CA ALA A 125 2.66 -14.78 -7.71
C ALA A 125 3.84 -15.78 -7.56
N PRO A 126 5.09 -15.38 -7.85
CA PRO A 126 6.23 -16.26 -7.68
C PRO A 126 6.43 -16.57 -6.20
N ALA A 127 6.89 -17.78 -5.87
CA ALA A 127 6.96 -18.27 -4.49
C ALA A 127 7.73 -17.33 -3.54
N GLN A 128 8.80 -16.69 -4.03
CA GLN A 128 9.58 -15.72 -3.27
C GLN A 128 8.84 -14.41 -2.93
N ALA A 129 7.75 -14.09 -3.65
CA ALA A 129 6.91 -12.93 -3.40
C ALA A 129 5.73 -13.25 -2.45
N VAL A 130 5.47 -14.54 -2.17
CA VAL A 130 4.41 -14.93 -1.24
C VAL A 130 4.88 -14.71 0.20
N MET A 131 4.15 -13.88 0.93
CA MET A 131 4.44 -13.59 2.33
C MET A 131 4.33 -14.84 3.18
N THR A 132 5.31 -15.03 4.07
CA THR A 132 5.17 -16.00 5.16
C THR A 132 4.01 -15.60 6.08
N ARG A 133 3.43 -16.57 6.79
CA ARG A 133 2.33 -16.32 7.75
C ARG A 133 2.65 -15.22 8.77
N LEU A 134 3.91 -15.11 9.21
CA LEU A 134 4.35 -14.07 10.14
C LEU A 134 4.41 -12.69 9.46
N ALA A 135 4.92 -12.61 8.23
CA ALA A 135 4.96 -11.38 7.45
C ALA A 135 3.54 -10.90 7.14
N PHE A 136 2.66 -11.80 6.72
CA PHE A 136 1.25 -11.52 6.48
C PHE A 136 0.54 -10.97 7.73
N LYS A 137 0.75 -11.61 8.90
CA LYS A 137 0.24 -11.10 10.18
C LYS A 137 0.69 -9.66 10.43
N LYS A 138 1.97 -9.34 10.21
CA LYS A 138 2.48 -7.97 10.39
C LYS A 138 1.84 -6.99 9.42
N ALA A 139 1.63 -7.40 8.16
CA ALA A 139 0.95 -6.58 7.16
C ALA A 139 -0.49 -6.25 7.59
N LEU A 140 -1.27 -7.24 8.02
CA LEU A 140 -2.63 -7.00 8.52
C LEU A 140 -2.68 -6.01 9.69
N LEU A 141 -1.73 -6.09 10.63
CA LEU A 141 -1.64 -5.12 11.73
C LEU A 141 -1.37 -3.69 11.23
N ARG A 142 -0.56 -3.53 10.18
CA ARG A 142 -0.33 -2.22 9.54
C ARG A 142 -1.58 -1.65 8.87
N HIS A 143 -2.48 -2.52 8.41
CA HIS A 143 -3.79 -2.14 7.88
C HIS A 143 -4.85 -1.84 8.97
N GLY A 144 -4.43 -1.60 10.21
CA GLY A 144 -5.32 -1.19 11.29
C GLY A 144 -6.01 -2.34 12.02
N ALA A 145 -5.64 -3.60 11.72
CA ALA A 145 -6.14 -4.74 12.47
C ALA A 145 -5.54 -4.80 13.89
N THR A 146 -6.31 -5.30 14.85
CA THR A 146 -5.84 -5.64 16.19
C THR A 146 -5.89 -7.14 16.40
N ALA A 147 -4.77 -7.75 16.79
CA ALA A 147 -4.73 -9.17 17.07
C ALA A 147 -5.29 -9.48 18.48
N LYS A 148 -6.25 -10.40 18.55
CA LYS A 148 -6.84 -10.93 19.79
C LYS A 148 -6.71 -12.46 19.81
N ARG A 149 -6.27 -13.02 20.94
CA ARG A 149 -6.26 -14.47 21.12
C ARG A 149 -7.65 -14.95 21.49
N THR A 150 -8.08 -16.05 20.88
CA THR A 150 -9.38 -16.69 21.09
C THR A 150 -9.18 -18.19 21.27
N ASN A 151 -10.23 -18.90 21.69
CA ASN A 151 -10.21 -20.37 21.81
C ASN A 151 -9.97 -21.07 20.46
N ARG A 152 -10.21 -20.38 19.33
CA ARG A 152 -10.01 -20.88 17.96
C ARG A 152 -8.68 -20.42 17.34
N GLY A 153 -7.83 -19.73 18.10
CA GLY A 153 -6.56 -19.18 17.62
C GLY A 153 -6.53 -17.64 17.63
N VAL A 154 -5.70 -17.04 16.78
CA VAL A 154 -5.56 -15.58 16.68
C VAL A 154 -6.61 -15.03 15.73
N ALA A 155 -7.44 -14.11 16.21
CA ALA A 155 -8.37 -13.32 15.40
C ALA A 155 -7.83 -11.91 15.19
N PHE A 156 -8.10 -11.31 14.03
CA PHE A 156 -7.83 -9.92 13.74
C PHE A 156 -9.14 -9.15 13.76
N VAL A 157 -9.28 -8.23 14.70
CA VAL A 157 -10.42 -7.30 14.83
C VAL A 157 -10.12 -6.05 14.02
N GLY A 158 -11.13 -5.46 13.38
CA GLY A 158 -10.97 -4.27 12.54
C GLY A 158 -10.80 -4.55 11.06
N VAL A 159 -10.73 -5.83 10.67
CA VAL A 159 -10.64 -6.27 9.28
C VAL A 159 -11.57 -7.47 9.08
N GLN A 160 -12.21 -7.53 7.92
CA GLN A 160 -13.02 -8.68 7.49
C GLN A 160 -12.67 -9.08 6.06
N LEU A 161 -13.04 -10.31 5.69
CA LEU A 161 -13.03 -10.75 4.31
C LEU A 161 -14.08 -9.96 3.51
N ARG A 162 -13.75 -9.57 2.27
CA ARG A 162 -14.76 -9.06 1.36
C ARG A 162 -15.69 -10.20 0.97
N THR A 163 -16.99 -9.93 1.05
CA THR A 163 -18.01 -10.77 0.43
C THR A 163 -18.12 -10.32 -1.02
N ASN A 164 -17.92 -11.25 -1.96
CA ASN A 164 -18.16 -11.03 -3.39
C ASN A 164 -19.66 -10.93 -3.67
#